data_AF-A0A6N7B557-F1
#
_entry.id   AF-A0A6N7B557-F1
#
_cell.length_a   1.000
_cell.length_b   1.000
_cell.length_c   1.000
_cell.angle_alpha   90.00
_cell.angle_beta   90.00
_cell.angle_gamma   90.00
#
_symmetry.space_group_name_H-M   'P 1'
#
loop_
_entity.id
_entity.type
_entity.pdbx_description
1 polymer ?
#
loop_
_entity_poly.entity_id
_entity_poly.type
_entity_poly.pdbx_seq_one_letter_code
_entity_poly.pdbx_strand_id
1 'polypeptide(L)'
;MDGEILYREECYQIQGAVFEVYREMGCGFLEAVYQECLGKELLKRGIPFVTQQELRLCYKGEPLRQTYIPDFICHESIILEGTSNNWLFGLRKRVPMIFLWRSTMCAYF
;
A
#
# COMPACT_ATOMS: atom_id res chain seq x y z
N MET A 1 -19.76 2.60 19.84
CA MET A 1 -19.78 1.65 18.70
C MET A 1 -18.41 1.73 18.08
N ASP A 2 -17.52 0.86 18.54
CA ASP A 2 -16.14 0.78 18.08
C ASP A 2 -16.12 0.59 16.58
N GLY A 3 -15.45 1.51 15.87
CA GLY A 3 -15.19 1.39 14.45
C GLY A 3 -14.28 0.20 14.22
N GLU A 4 -14.86 -0.95 13.94
CA GLU A 4 -14.15 -2.18 13.64
C GLU A 4 -13.33 -1.94 12.36
N ILE A 5 -12.01 -1.83 12.50
CA ILE A 5 -11.11 -1.68 11.36
C ILE A 5 -11.11 -3.02 10.62
N LEU A 6 -11.76 -3.04 9.45
CA LEU A 6 -11.67 -4.16 8.52
C LEU A 6 -10.19 -4.39 8.16
N TYR A 7 -9.73 -5.64 8.26
CA TYR A 7 -8.36 -6.08 7.93
C TYR A 7 -7.26 -5.55 8.87
N ARG A 8 -7.55 -5.45 10.17
CA ARG A 8 -6.62 -4.89 11.16
C ARG A 8 -5.29 -5.65 11.19
N GLU A 9 -5.34 -6.97 11.30
CA GLU A 9 -4.15 -7.82 11.39
C GLU A 9 -3.29 -7.76 10.11
N GLU A 10 -3.92 -7.82 8.94
CA GLU A 10 -3.23 -7.72 7.65
C GLU A 10 -2.58 -6.34 7.48
N CYS A 11 -3.28 -5.27 7.85
CA CYS A 11 -2.71 -3.92 7.84
C CYS A 11 -1.48 -3.83 8.73
N TYR A 12 -1.52 -4.40 9.95
CA TYR A 12 -0.36 -4.42 10.85
C TYR A 12 0.83 -5.20 10.27
N GLN A 13 0.59 -6.33 9.61
CA GLN A 13 1.66 -7.09 8.96
C GLN A 13 2.35 -6.29 7.86
N ILE A 14 1.56 -5.66 6.98
CA ILE A 14 2.10 -4.87 5.87
C ILE A 14 2.81 -3.62 6.40
N GLN A 15 2.25 -2.95 7.42
CA GLN A 15 2.93 -1.83 8.08
C GLN A 15 4.29 -2.25 8.64
N GLY A 16 4.36 -3.40 9.31
CA GLY A 16 5.63 -3.92 9.81
C GLY A 16 6.66 -4.15 8.69
N ALA A 17 6.23 -4.59 7.51
CA ALA A 17 7.11 -4.76 6.34
C ALA A 17 7.63 -3.40 5.84
N VAL A 18 6.75 -2.42 5.72
CA VAL A 18 7.12 -1.06 5.30
C VAL A 18 8.11 -0.43 6.28
N PHE A 19 7.85 -0.52 7.59
CA PHE A 19 8.75 0.02 8.62
C PHE A 19 10.13 -0.64 8.60
N GLU A 20 10.20 -1.95 8.36
CA GLU A 20 11.48 -2.66 8.26
C GLU A 20 12.31 -2.13 7.07
N VAL A 21 11.67 -1.98 5.91
CA VAL A 21 12.33 -1.42 4.72
C VAL A 21 12.83 0.00 4.97
N TYR A 22 12.04 0.87 5.61
CA TYR A 22 12.52 2.21 5.96
C TYR A 22 13.65 2.21 6.97
N ARG A 23 13.57 1.34 7.99
CA ARG A 23 14.61 1.24 9.02
C ARG A 23 15.94 0.82 8.41
N GLU A 24 15.91 -0.12 7.47
CA GLU A 24 17.11 -0.64 6.82
C GLU A 24 17.65 0.33 5.75
N MET A 25 16.78 0.86 4.90
CA MET A 25 17.20 1.67 3.74
C MET A 25 17.42 3.15 4.08
N GLY A 26 16.83 3.67 5.16
CA GLY A 26 16.87 5.09 5.49
C GLY A 26 16.17 5.95 4.43
N CYS A 27 16.65 7.17 4.21
CA CYS A 27 16.13 8.12 3.20
C CYS A 27 17.13 8.34 2.05
N GLY A 28 16.64 8.86 0.91
CA GLY A 28 17.48 9.32 -0.19
C GLY A 28 17.53 8.41 -1.43
N PHE A 29 16.73 7.35 -1.46
CA PHE A 29 16.60 6.48 -2.63
C PHE A 29 15.39 6.82 -3.50
N LEU A 30 15.41 6.33 -4.74
CA LEU A 30 14.27 6.42 -5.65
C LEU A 30 13.16 5.47 -5.21
N GLU A 31 11.92 5.83 -5.50
CA GLU A 31 10.72 5.05 -5.20
C GLU A 31 10.81 3.59 -5.68
N ALA A 32 11.34 3.37 -6.88
CA ALA A 32 11.55 2.03 -7.44
C ALA A 32 12.44 1.14 -6.57
N VAL A 33 13.43 1.72 -5.86
CA VAL A 33 14.29 0.98 -4.94
C VAL A 33 13.48 0.55 -3.71
N TYR A 34 12.69 1.44 -3.13
CA TYR A 34 11.82 1.07 -2.00
C TYR A 34 10.77 0.05 -2.40
N GLN A 35 10.19 0.15 -3.59
CA GLN A 35 9.26 -0.83 -4.14
C GLN A 35 9.92 -2.21 -4.24
N GLU A 36 11.14 -2.30 -4.79
CA GLU A 36 11.87 -3.57 -4.86
C GLU A 36 12.17 -4.14 -3.47
N CYS A 37 12.65 -3.31 -2.54
CA CYS A 37 12.92 -3.71 -1.17
C CYS A 37 11.66 -4.22 -0.46
N LEU A 38 10.54 -3.53 -0.67
CA LEU A 38 9.28 -3.92 -0.07
C LEU A 38 8.73 -5.21 -0.65
N GLY A 39 8.83 -5.43 -1.96
CA GLY A 39 8.50 -6.71 -2.56
C GLY A 39 9.28 -7.86 -1.93
N LYS A 40 10.59 -7.67 -1.67
CA LYS A 40 11.42 -8.67 -0.98
C LYS A 40 10.99 -8.90 0.47
N GLU A 41 10.67 -7.85 1.22
CA GLU A 41 10.25 -7.97 2.62
C GLU A 41 8.87 -8.61 2.77
N LEU A 42 7.92 -8.29 1.87
CA LEU A 42 6.61 -8.93 1.80
C LEU A 42 6.74 -10.43 1.52
N LEU A 43 7.58 -10.82 0.55
CA LEU A 43 7.88 -12.23 0.27
C LEU A 43 8.48 -12.94 1.48
N LYS A 44 9.47 -12.32 2.13
CA LYS A 44 10.15 -12.87 3.31
C LYS A 44 9.20 -13.09 4.49
N ARG A 45 8.20 -12.21 4.66
CA ARG A 45 7.17 -12.32 5.69
C ARG A 45 6.02 -13.26 5.32
N GLY A 46 6.00 -13.80 4.11
CA GLY A 46 4.91 -14.64 3.61
C GLY A 46 3.60 -13.88 3.42
N ILE A 47 3.66 -12.56 3.20
CA ILE A 47 2.48 -11.75 2.95
C ILE A 47 2.07 -11.95 1.48
N PRO A 48 0.85 -12.42 1.19
CA PRO A 48 0.41 -12.62 -0.18
C PRO A 48 0.21 -11.27 -0.87
N PHE A 49 0.89 -11.05 -1.98
CA PHE A 49 0.70 -9.86 -2.81
C PHE A 49 0.81 -10.17 -4.30
N VAL A 50 0.27 -9.27 -5.11
CA VAL A 50 0.49 -9.20 -6.55
C VAL A 50 0.91 -7.78 -6.93
N THR A 51 1.74 -7.67 -7.96
CA THR A 51 2.17 -6.39 -8.54
C THR A 51 1.59 -6.24 -9.95
N GLN A 52 1.56 -5.01 -10.47
CA GLN A 52 1.22 -4.71 -11.86
C GLN A 52 -0.16 -5.20 -12.32
N GLN A 53 -1.11 -5.38 -11.38
CA GLN A 53 -2.47 -5.81 -11.73
C GLN A 53 -3.30 -4.61 -12.18
N GLU A 54 -3.72 -4.61 -13.45
CA GLU A 54 -4.63 -3.58 -13.98
C GLU A 54 -6.02 -3.65 -13.35
N LEU A 55 -6.45 -2.53 -12.76
CA LEU A 55 -7.79 -2.33 -12.23
C LEU A 55 -8.60 -1.43 -13.18
N ARG A 56 -9.75 -1.95 -13.62
CA ARG A 56 -10.74 -1.16 -14.36
C ARG A 56 -11.58 -0.36 -13.36
N LEU A 57 -11.54 0.95 -13.53
CA LEU A 57 -12.30 1.88 -12.71
C LEU A 57 -13.62 2.24 -13.39
N CYS A 58 -14.66 2.42 -12.59
CA CYS A 58 -15.94 2.94 -13.04
C CYS A 58 -16.28 4.20 -12.24
N TYR A 59 -16.72 5.25 -12.93
CA TYR A 59 -17.25 6.45 -12.30
C TYR A 59 -18.75 6.55 -12.59
N LYS A 60 -19.58 6.53 -11.55
CA LYS A 60 -21.06 6.52 -11.66
C LYS A 60 -21.61 5.40 -12.57
N GLY A 61 -20.95 4.24 -12.58
CA GLY A 61 -21.34 3.11 -13.43
C GLY A 61 -20.78 3.17 -14.86
N GLU A 62 -20.14 4.27 -15.26
CA GLU A 62 -19.48 4.39 -16.56
C GLU A 62 -18.01 3.95 -16.44
N PRO A 63 -17.53 3.03 -17.30
CA PRO A 63 -16.14 2.60 -17.29
C PRO A 63 -15.20 3.74 -17.72
N LEU A 64 -14.14 3.97 -16.96
CA LEU A 64 -13.08 4.89 -17.35
C LEU A 64 -12.23 4.28 -18.47
N ARG A 65 -11.75 5.13 -19.37
CA ARG A 65 -10.76 4.73 -20.39
C ARG A 65 -9.38 4.46 -19.79
N GLN A 66 -9.06 5.15 -18.70
CA GLN A 66 -7.80 4.97 -17.98
C GLN A 66 -7.91 3.76 -17.07
N THR A 67 -6.87 2.93 -17.11
CA THR A 67 -6.65 1.85 -16.14
C THR A 67 -5.79 2.36 -15.00
N TYR A 68 -5.96 1.75 -13.83
CA TYR A 68 -5.16 2.06 -12.66
C TYR A 68 -4.35 0.83 -12.27
N ILE A 69 -3.06 1.00 -12.08
CA ILE A 69 -2.12 -0.08 -11.74
C ILE A 69 -1.49 0.29 -10.41
N PRO A 70 -1.89 -0.34 -9.29
CA PRO A 70 -1.25 -0.13 -8.00
C PRO A 70 0.13 -0.82 -7.95
N ASP A 71 0.99 -0.34 -7.04
CA ASP A 71 2.30 -0.96 -6.79
C ASP A 71 2.13 -2.39 -6.27
N PHE A 72 1.28 -2.56 -5.24
CA PHE A 72 0.95 -3.87 -4.70
C PHE A 72 -0.55 -3.99 -4.37
N ILE A 73 -1.06 -5.21 -4.53
CA ILE A 73 -2.34 -5.64 -3.96
C ILE A 73 -2.05 -6.79 -3.01
N CYS A 74 -2.10 -6.52 -1.71
CA CYS A 74 -1.90 -7.48 -0.63
C CYS A 74 -3.23 -8.11 -0.21
N HIS A 75 -3.21 -9.40 0.16
CA HIS A 75 -4.40 -10.15 0.61
C HIS A 75 -5.61 -9.99 -0.33
N GLU A 76 -5.35 -9.86 -1.64
CA GLU A 76 -6.33 -9.66 -2.72
C GLU A 76 -7.20 -8.38 -2.63
N SER A 77 -7.13 -7.66 -1.51
CA SER A 77 -8.11 -6.64 -1.12
C SER A 77 -7.49 -5.34 -0.61
N ILE A 78 -6.21 -5.34 -0.24
CA ILE A 78 -5.49 -4.19 0.30
C ILE A 78 -4.57 -3.65 -0.78
N ILE A 79 -4.81 -2.42 -1.21
CA ILE A 79 -3.94 -1.72 -2.14
C ILE A 79 -2.87 -0.99 -1.34
N LEU A 80 -1.62 -1.17 -1.73
CA LEU A 80 -0.49 -0.44 -1.19
C LEU A 80 0.15 0.38 -2.31
N GLU A 81 0.32 1.67 -2.05
CA GLU A 81 1.00 2.61 -2.94
C GLU A 81 2.15 3.30 -2.21
N GLY A 82 3.29 3.36 -2.88
CA GLY A 82 4.44 4.12 -2.42
C GLY A 82 4.46 5.51 -3.03
N THR A 83 4.95 6.48 -2.28
CA THR A 83 5.59 7.68 -2.81
C THR A 83 6.95 7.79 -2.12
N SER A 84 7.96 8.36 -2.77
CA SER A 84 9.33 8.51 -2.20
C SER A 84 9.38 9.04 -0.75
N ASN A 85 8.35 9.78 -0.30
CA ASN A 85 8.27 10.37 1.04
C ASN A 85 7.17 9.79 1.94
N ASN A 86 6.32 8.86 1.47
CA ASN A 86 5.21 8.30 2.26
C ASN A 86 4.58 7.07 1.60
N TRP A 87 4.11 6.09 2.38
CA TRP A 87 3.30 4.97 1.88
C TRP A 87 1.83 5.14 2.23
N LEU A 88 0.96 4.84 1.28
CA LEU A 88 -0.49 4.92 1.40
C LEU A 88 -1.10 3.51 1.32
N PHE A 89 -2.08 3.26 2.19
CA PHE A 89 -2.87 2.03 2.25
C PHE A 89 -4.32 2.34 1.85
N GLY A 90 -4.92 1.50 1.01
CA GLY A 90 -6.32 1.61 0.57
C GLY A 90 -7.04 0.25 0.55
N LEU A 91 -8.36 0.24 0.75
CA LEU A 91 -9.19 -0.98 0.68
C LEU A 91 -9.99 -1.04 -0.63
N ARG A 92 -10.03 -2.21 -1.27
CA ARG A 92 -10.60 -2.42 -2.61
C ARG A 92 -12.15 -2.41 -2.69
N LYS A 93 -12.90 -2.50 -1.59
CA LYS A 93 -14.36 -2.83 -1.64
C LYS A 93 -15.31 -1.72 -2.10
N ARG A 94 -14.83 -0.50 -2.33
CA ARG A 94 -15.57 0.61 -2.95
C ARG A 94 -14.57 1.73 -3.11
N VAL A 95 -14.33 2.24 -4.31
CA VAL A 95 -13.55 3.49 -4.45
C VAL A 95 -14.40 4.60 -3.83
N PRO A 96 -14.03 5.06 -2.63
CA PRO A 96 -13.45 6.37 -2.54
C PRO A 96 -12.09 6.32 -1.82
N MET A 97 -11.13 6.94 -2.47
CA MET A 97 -9.91 7.50 -1.94
C MET A 97 -10.06 7.97 -0.47
N ILE A 98 -9.46 7.25 0.49
CA ILE A 98 -9.25 7.75 1.87
C ILE A 98 -8.17 6.88 2.56
N PHE A 99 -6.95 7.40 2.66
CA PHE A 99 -6.36 8.08 3.83
C PHE A 99 -6.27 7.22 5.09
N LEU A 100 -5.11 6.57 5.28
CA LEU A 100 -4.65 6.20 6.63
C LEU A 100 -3.12 6.32 6.78
N TRP A 101 -2.54 7.44 6.36
CA TRP A 101 -1.50 8.18 7.11
C TRP A 101 -1.07 9.40 6.31
N ARG A 102 -1.54 10.58 6.74
CA ARG A 102 -1.00 11.87 6.30
C ARG A 102 -0.16 12.38 7.48
N SER A 103 1.15 12.48 7.27
CA SER A 103 2.07 13.28 8.11
C SER A 103 2.71 12.65 9.34
N THR A 104 3.14 11.39 9.35
CA THR A 104 3.93 10.91 10.51
C THR A 104 5.12 10.00 10.14
N MET A 105 5.49 9.86 8.86
CA MET A 105 6.67 9.07 8.49
C MET A 105 8.00 9.84 8.62
N CYS A 106 7.95 11.18 8.61
CA CYS A 106 9.10 12.04 8.91
C CYS A 106 9.21 12.47 10.39
N ALA A 107 8.34 12.00 11.29
CA ALA A 107 8.27 12.49 12.67
C ALA A 107 8.68 11.46 13.75
N TYR A 108 9.19 10.30 13.34
CA TYR A 108 9.75 9.28 14.25
C TYR A 108 11.19 8.89 13.91
N PHE A 109 11.94 9.85 13.35
CA PHE A 109 13.40 9.93 13.43
C PHE A 109 13.78 11.38 13.75
#